data_AF-A0A9R1FT32-F1
#
_entry.id   AF-A0A9R1FT32-F1
#
_cell.length_a   1.000
_cell.length_b   1.000
_cell.length_c   1.000
_cell.angle_alpha   90.00
_cell.angle_beta   90.00
_cell.angle_gamma   90.00
#
_symmetry.space_group_name_H-M   'P 1'
#
loop_
_entity.id
_entity.type
_entity.pdbx_description
1 polymer ?
#
loop_
_entity_poly.entity_id
_entity_poly.type
_entity_poly.pdbx_seq_one_letter_code
_entity_poly.pdbx_strand_id
1 'polypeptide(L)'
;MAATAWLWAEVPVPVRVDWAAVAAQCAWAGQQARALLVVPTVRLLVLLSLAMTVMILLEKLFVAAVCYAAKAFGHRPESRYRWRPIAASACKAGGGDEEDGIVIVGSSSGSAAFPVVLVQIPMYNEREVYKVSIGAACALEWPSDRMVIQVLDDSTDPVVKDLVKIECQRWKSKGVNIRYEVRENRKGYKAGALKQGLMRDYVRECEFIAMFDADFQPESDFLLRTVPFLVHNPDIALVQTRWKFVNSDECLLTRFQEMSLDYHFKFEQEAGSIVYSFFGFNGTAGVWRISAINDAGGWNDRTTVEDMDLAVRTALLGWKFVYVGDVKVRSELPSTFKAYRFQQHRWSCGPANLFKKMLVDILENKKVSFWSKLHLLYDFFFVGKIAAHTLTFIYYCFAIPVSVFFPEIQIPLWGVVYVPTVITLCKSLGSPSSFHLVILWVLFENVMSLHRIKATITGLLDTRRVNEWVVTEKLGDANKTEPAMEGLDDVQVIDVELSTPLVPKLEKRRTRLWDKYNCSEIPVGTCIIICGCYDVLYAKKGYYIYLFIQGLAFLVVGFEYIGTRPPSAE
;
A
#
# COMPACT_ATOMS: atom_id res chain seq x y z
N MET A 1 -66.03 -41.77 -57.68
CA MET A 1 -65.84 -40.86 -56.52
C MET A 1 -64.94 -41.61 -55.54
N ALA A 2 -63.61 -41.56 -55.73
CA ALA A 2 -62.69 -40.59 -55.12
C ALA A 2 -62.74 -40.70 -53.58
N ALA A 3 -61.89 -41.52 -52.97
CA ALA A 3 -60.55 -41.16 -52.47
C ALA A 3 -60.58 -40.57 -51.04
N THR A 4 -60.44 -41.44 -50.05
CA THR A 4 -60.04 -41.10 -48.67
C THR A 4 -59.01 -42.11 -48.19
N ALA A 5 -57.79 -41.97 -48.71
CA ALA A 5 -56.63 -42.76 -48.29
C ALA A 5 -55.40 -41.86 -48.21
N TRP A 6 -55.41 -40.84 -47.34
CA TRP A 6 -54.21 -40.08 -46.97
C TRP A 6 -54.35 -39.54 -45.54
N LEU A 7 -54.17 -40.42 -44.58
CA LEU A 7 -53.84 -40.07 -43.20
C LEU A 7 -52.55 -40.83 -42.89
N TRP A 8 -51.52 -40.08 -42.49
CA TRP A 8 -50.19 -40.52 -42.01
C TRP A 8 -49.15 -40.88 -43.09
N ALA A 9 -48.71 -39.87 -43.84
CA ALA A 9 -47.39 -39.89 -44.45
C ALA A 9 -46.32 -39.77 -43.35
N GLU A 10 -45.44 -40.78 -43.30
CA GLU A 10 -44.05 -40.76 -42.84
C GLU A 10 -43.74 -40.05 -41.51
N VAL A 11 -43.73 -40.83 -40.43
CA VAL A 11 -42.92 -40.49 -39.25
C VAL A 11 -41.45 -40.63 -39.65
N PRO A 12 -40.63 -39.56 -39.60
CA PRO A 12 -39.21 -39.69 -39.88
C PRO A 12 -38.57 -40.60 -38.83
N VAL A 13 -37.84 -41.60 -39.30
CA VAL A 13 -37.02 -42.52 -38.48
C VAL A 13 -36.26 -41.71 -37.43
N PRO A 14 -36.27 -42.08 -36.14
CA PRO A 14 -35.50 -41.35 -35.14
C PRO A 14 -34.02 -41.42 -35.52
N VAL A 15 -33.41 -40.26 -35.76
CA VAL A 15 -31.97 -40.13 -36.00
C VAL A 15 -31.25 -40.71 -34.78
N ARG A 16 -30.69 -41.92 -34.93
CA ARG A 16 -29.82 -42.51 -33.91
C ARG A 16 -28.48 -41.79 -33.97
N VAL A 17 -28.24 -40.90 -33.02
CA VAL A 17 -26.91 -40.32 -32.79
C VAL A 17 -26.01 -41.41 -32.22
N ASP A 18 -24.92 -41.71 -32.94
CA ASP A 18 -23.86 -42.57 -32.42
C ASP A 18 -23.02 -41.78 -31.41
N TRP A 19 -23.41 -41.87 -30.14
CA TRP A 19 -22.73 -41.21 -29.04
C TRP A 19 -21.27 -41.65 -28.87
N ALA A 20 -20.90 -42.86 -29.32
CA ALA A 20 -19.52 -43.32 -29.27
C ALA A 20 -18.66 -42.62 -30.33
N ALA A 21 -19.18 -42.46 -31.55
CA ALA A 21 -18.51 -41.68 -32.61
C ALA A 21 -18.37 -40.21 -32.22
N VAL A 22 -19.41 -39.60 -31.63
CA VAL A 22 -19.35 -38.23 -31.10
C VAL A 22 -18.30 -38.11 -29.99
N ALA A 23 -18.27 -39.05 -29.04
CA ALA A 23 -17.27 -39.05 -27.98
C ALA A 23 -15.84 -39.20 -28.52
N ALA A 24 -15.63 -40.05 -29.53
CA ALA A 24 -14.33 -40.24 -30.17
C ALA A 24 -13.88 -38.97 -30.93
N GLN A 25 -14.79 -38.30 -31.64
CA GLN A 25 -14.51 -37.02 -32.30
C GLN A 25 -14.19 -35.92 -31.28
N CYS A 26 -14.93 -35.84 -30.18
CA CYS A 26 -14.63 -34.91 -29.09
C CYS A 26 -13.28 -35.22 -28.42
N ALA A 27 -12.93 -36.49 -28.23
CA ALA A 27 -11.64 -36.89 -27.68
C ALA A 27 -10.48 -36.53 -28.63
N TRP A 28 -10.64 -36.78 -29.94
CA TRP A 28 -9.66 -36.40 -30.96
C TRP A 28 -9.50 -34.88 -31.05
N ALA A 29 -10.62 -34.13 -31.11
CA ALA A 29 -10.60 -32.67 -31.10
C ALA A 29 -9.96 -32.12 -29.82
N GLY A 30 -10.25 -32.72 -28.66
CA GLY A 30 -9.62 -32.38 -27.39
C GLY A 30 -8.11 -32.66 -27.39
N GLN A 31 -7.67 -33.76 -28.00
CA GLN A 31 -6.25 -34.08 -28.14
C GLN A 31 -5.53 -33.10 -29.07
N GLN A 32 -6.16 -32.70 -30.18
CA GLN A 32 -5.62 -31.66 -31.08
C GLN A 32 -5.55 -30.30 -30.38
N ALA A 33 -6.62 -29.88 -29.69
CA ALA A 33 -6.64 -28.64 -28.93
C ALA A 33 -5.58 -28.64 -27.81
N ARG A 34 -5.39 -29.77 -27.13
CA ARG A 34 -4.32 -29.95 -26.14
C ARG A 34 -2.94 -29.73 -26.76
N ALA A 35 -2.65 -30.41 -27.88
CA ALA A 35 -1.34 -30.39 -28.51
C ALA A 35 -1.01 -29.03 -29.16
N LEU A 36 -1.98 -28.39 -29.82
CA LEU A 36 -1.77 -27.19 -30.63
C LEU A 36 -1.95 -25.89 -29.83
N LEU A 37 -2.80 -25.89 -28.80
CA LEU A 37 -3.13 -24.66 -28.06
C LEU A 37 -2.71 -24.75 -26.60
N VAL A 38 -3.24 -25.71 -25.84
CA VAL A 38 -3.12 -25.71 -24.38
C VAL A 38 -1.67 -25.90 -23.93
N VAL A 39 -0.98 -26.94 -24.41
CA VAL A 39 0.41 -27.23 -24.00
C VAL A 39 1.36 -26.10 -24.41
N PRO A 40 1.34 -25.59 -25.66
CA PRO A 40 2.15 -24.42 -26.04
C PRO A 40 1.86 -23.18 -25.20
N THR A 41 0.59 -22.86 -24.92
CA THR A 41 0.23 -21.71 -24.09
C THR A 41 0.75 -21.84 -22.66
N VAL A 42 0.57 -22.99 -22.01
CA VAL A 42 1.07 -23.20 -20.65
C VAL A 42 2.60 -23.21 -20.62
N ARG A 43 3.28 -23.76 -21.64
CA ARG A 43 4.74 -23.67 -21.77
C ARG A 43 5.20 -22.23 -21.88
N LEU A 44 4.57 -21.42 -22.73
CA LEU A 44 4.89 -20.00 -22.85
C LEU A 44 4.70 -19.28 -21.51
N LEU A 45 3.59 -19.54 -20.82
CA LEU A 45 3.29 -18.96 -19.51
C LEU A 45 4.33 -19.33 -18.45
N VAL A 46 4.79 -20.59 -18.43
CA VAL A 46 5.90 -21.03 -17.58
C VAL A 46 7.21 -20.32 -17.94
N LEU A 47 7.55 -20.22 -19.24
CA LEU A 47 8.77 -19.54 -19.69
C LEU A 47 8.79 -18.06 -19.30
N LEU A 48 7.68 -17.35 -19.54
CA LEU A 48 7.52 -15.96 -19.13
C LEU A 48 7.61 -15.81 -17.60
N SER A 49 7.01 -16.73 -16.86
CA SER A 49 7.09 -16.75 -15.40
C SER A 49 8.53 -16.94 -14.93
N LEU A 50 9.27 -17.91 -15.47
CA LEU A 50 10.67 -18.15 -15.13
C LEU A 50 11.55 -16.92 -15.41
N ALA A 51 11.32 -16.24 -16.54
CA ALA A 51 12.01 -14.99 -16.86
C ALA A 51 11.70 -13.89 -15.83
N MET A 52 10.43 -13.69 -15.49
CA MET A 52 10.03 -12.73 -14.45
C MET A 52 10.59 -13.08 -13.06
N THR A 53 10.69 -14.38 -12.72
CA THR A 53 11.30 -14.83 -11.47
C THR A 53 12.78 -14.43 -11.40
N VAL A 54 13.53 -14.61 -12.49
CA VAL A 54 14.93 -14.17 -12.56
C VAL A 54 15.04 -12.65 -12.46
N MET A 55 14.17 -11.91 -13.15
CA MET A 55 14.14 -10.44 -13.06
C MET A 55 13.94 -9.95 -11.62
N ILE A 56 12.96 -10.51 -10.90
CA ILE A 56 12.69 -10.17 -9.51
C ILE A 56 13.85 -10.59 -8.61
N LEU A 57 14.45 -11.76 -8.84
CA LEU A 57 15.63 -12.18 -8.08
C LEU A 57 16.76 -11.14 -8.22
N LEU A 58 17.07 -10.71 -9.43
CA LEU A 58 18.13 -9.73 -9.68
C LEU A 58 17.84 -8.40 -8.98
N GLU A 59 16.61 -7.92 -9.02
CA GLU A 59 16.20 -6.71 -8.31
C GLU A 59 16.32 -6.88 -6.78
N LYS A 60 15.85 -7.99 -6.19
CA LYS A 60 15.98 -8.22 -4.74
C LYS A 60 17.42 -8.37 -4.28
N LEU A 61 18.26 -9.04 -5.07
CA LEU A 61 19.70 -9.14 -4.80
C LEU A 61 20.38 -7.77 -4.91
N PHE A 62 20.02 -6.96 -5.92
CA PHE A 62 20.54 -5.61 -6.08
C PHE A 62 20.18 -4.72 -4.89
N VAL A 63 18.90 -4.67 -4.51
CA VAL A 63 18.41 -3.90 -3.35
C VAL A 63 19.13 -4.33 -2.07
N ALA A 64 19.23 -5.64 -1.82
CA ALA A 64 19.94 -6.15 -0.65
C ALA A 64 21.43 -5.73 -0.67
N ALA A 65 22.11 -5.89 -1.81
CA ALA A 65 23.52 -5.52 -1.95
C ALA A 65 23.76 -4.03 -1.69
N VAL A 66 22.89 -3.15 -2.21
CA VAL A 66 22.95 -1.69 -1.96
C VAL A 66 22.83 -1.39 -0.48
N CYS A 67 21.81 -1.94 0.20
CA CYS A 67 21.59 -1.69 1.63
C CYS A 67 22.75 -2.22 2.50
N TYR A 68 23.28 -3.41 2.18
CA TYR A 68 24.43 -3.96 2.92
C TYR A 68 25.71 -3.17 2.67
N ALA A 69 25.97 -2.75 1.43
CA ALA A 69 27.10 -1.90 1.12
C ALA A 69 26.99 -0.55 1.84
N ALA A 70 25.82 0.08 1.83
CA ALA A 70 25.58 1.33 2.53
C ALA A 70 25.88 1.21 4.04
N LYS A 71 25.42 0.12 4.68
CA LYS A 71 25.74 -0.17 6.08
C LYS A 71 27.22 -0.41 6.32
N ALA A 72 27.88 -1.18 5.44
CA ALA A 72 29.31 -1.50 5.57
C ALA A 72 30.21 -0.26 5.42
N PHE A 73 29.84 0.69 4.55
CA PHE A 73 30.57 1.94 4.33
C PHE A 73 30.07 3.12 5.18
N GLY A 74 29.12 2.88 6.10
CA GLY A 74 28.57 3.93 6.97
C GLY A 74 27.83 5.04 6.21
N HIS A 75 27.29 4.75 5.01
CA HIS A 75 26.50 5.70 4.26
C HIS A 75 25.15 5.93 4.94
N ARG A 76 25.05 7.06 5.63
CA ARG A 76 23.80 7.55 6.21
C ARG A 76 23.25 8.74 5.43
N PRO A 77 21.93 8.98 5.42
CA PRO A 77 21.36 10.18 4.78
C PRO A 77 22.05 11.47 5.22
N GLU A 78 22.40 11.60 6.50
CA GLU A 78 23.08 12.75 7.11
C GLU A 78 24.53 12.93 6.62
N SER A 79 25.16 11.86 6.15
CA SER A 79 26.52 11.92 5.58
C SER A 79 26.51 12.37 4.12
N ARG A 80 25.45 12.02 3.39
CA ARG A 80 25.29 12.33 1.96
C ARG A 80 24.69 13.72 1.74
N TYR A 81 23.74 14.09 2.58
CA TYR A 81 23.06 15.37 2.52
C TYR A 81 23.43 16.20 3.73
N ARG A 82 23.51 17.51 3.57
CA ARG A 82 23.83 18.40 4.68
C ARG A 82 22.69 18.32 5.69
N TRP A 83 22.93 17.70 6.83
CA TRP A 83 22.00 17.70 7.96
C TRP A 83 22.69 18.33 9.15
N ARG A 84 22.12 19.43 9.64
CA ARG A 84 22.53 20.11 10.87
C ARG A 84 21.29 20.73 11.50
N PRO A 85 21.15 20.70 12.84
CA PRO A 85 20.09 21.43 13.52
C PRO A 85 20.02 22.88 13.02
N ILE A 86 18.81 23.41 12.86
CA ILE A 86 18.61 24.82 12.50
C ILE A 86 19.04 25.63 13.72
N ALA A 87 20.20 26.28 13.64
CA ALA A 87 20.75 27.04 14.75
C ALA A 87 19.90 28.30 15.00
N ALA A 88 19.43 28.50 16.23
CA ALA A 88 18.82 29.76 16.67
C ALA A 88 19.86 30.89 16.87
N SER A 89 21.14 30.67 16.54
CA SER A 89 22.27 31.51 16.96
C SER A 89 22.78 32.51 15.93
N ALA A 90 21.91 33.09 15.09
CA ALA A 90 22.30 34.19 14.19
C ALA A 90 22.33 35.58 14.87
N CYS A 91 22.19 35.66 16.20
CA CYS A 91 22.17 36.93 16.95
C CYS A 91 23.33 37.12 17.94
N LYS A 92 24.44 36.38 17.81
CA LYS A 92 25.71 36.69 18.52
C LYS A 92 26.87 36.84 17.54
N ALA A 93 26.78 37.83 16.64
CA ALA A 93 27.98 38.44 16.09
C ALA A 93 28.49 39.48 17.10
N GLY A 94 29.22 39.01 18.12
CA GLY A 94 29.77 39.87 19.18
C GLY A 94 30.28 39.11 20.39
N GLY A 95 31.37 38.34 20.22
CA GLY A 95 32.27 37.95 21.31
C GLY A 95 32.07 36.56 21.93
N GLY A 96 33.13 35.75 21.86
CA GLY A 96 33.63 34.92 22.96
C GLY A 96 32.90 33.62 23.29
N ASP A 97 33.61 32.54 23.00
CA ASP A 97 33.68 31.24 23.68
C ASP A 97 32.55 30.22 23.57
N GLU A 98 33.00 29.00 23.26
CA GLU A 98 32.30 27.75 23.11
C GLU A 98 31.67 27.31 24.44
N GLU A 99 30.38 26.99 24.44
CA GLU A 99 29.81 25.98 25.34
C GLU A 99 28.57 25.36 24.69
N ASP A 100 28.64 24.04 24.50
CA ASP A 100 27.57 23.17 24.03
C ASP A 100 26.41 23.17 25.04
N GLY A 101 25.36 23.94 24.74
CA GLY A 101 24.11 23.94 25.49
C GLY A 101 22.92 23.75 24.55
N ILE A 102 22.09 22.73 24.83
CA ILE A 102 20.76 22.58 24.22
C ILE A 102 19.94 23.83 24.53
N VAL A 103 19.61 24.59 23.49
CA VAL A 103 18.90 25.87 23.62
C VAL A 103 17.40 25.63 23.69
N ILE A 104 16.79 26.07 24.79
CA ILE A 104 15.35 26.14 25.00
C ILE A 104 14.74 27.13 24.00
N VAL A 105 13.81 26.65 23.19
CA VAL A 105 13.05 27.43 22.19
C VAL A 105 12.07 28.36 22.91
N GLY A 106 12.54 29.54 23.33
CA GLY A 106 11.71 30.49 24.10
C GLY A 106 11.87 31.98 23.74
N SER A 107 12.73 32.34 22.78
CA SER A 107 12.94 33.75 22.38
C SER A 107 12.52 34.01 20.94
N SER A 108 11.72 35.07 20.74
CA SER A 108 11.15 35.51 19.46
C SER A 108 12.18 35.81 18.37
N SER A 109 13.43 36.06 18.73
CA SER A 109 14.54 36.31 17.81
C SER A 109 15.12 35.01 17.18
N GLY A 110 15.00 33.86 17.85
CA GLY A 110 15.49 32.57 17.34
C GLY A 110 14.53 31.86 16.38
N SER A 111 13.22 32.16 16.50
CA SER A 111 12.17 31.58 15.65
C SER A 111 12.31 31.97 14.17
N ALA A 112 12.87 33.16 13.89
CA ALA A 112 13.03 33.65 12.52
C ALA A 112 13.94 32.80 11.63
N ALA A 113 14.81 31.98 12.22
CA ALA A 113 15.66 31.05 11.49
C ALA A 113 14.90 29.80 11.01
N PHE A 114 13.73 29.51 11.59
CA PHE A 114 12.93 28.34 11.23
C PHE A 114 11.99 28.67 10.06
N PRO A 115 11.93 27.80 9.04
CA PRO A 115 10.97 27.95 7.96
C PRO A 115 9.54 27.72 8.49
N VAL A 116 8.57 28.32 7.83
CA VAL A 116 7.16 28.09 8.18
C VAL A 116 6.72 26.74 7.61
N VAL A 117 6.19 25.86 8.46
CA VAL A 117 5.77 24.50 8.11
C VAL A 117 4.27 24.35 8.25
N LEU A 118 3.62 23.86 7.20
CA LEU A 118 2.24 23.39 7.22
C LEU A 118 2.21 21.92 7.64
N VAL A 119 1.44 21.56 8.65
CA VAL A 119 1.16 20.16 9.01
C VAL A 119 -0.25 19.83 8.58
N GLN A 120 -0.41 18.98 7.57
CA GLN A 120 -1.70 18.71 6.94
C GLN A 120 -2.22 17.32 7.29
N ILE A 121 -3.47 17.25 7.76
CA ILE A 121 -4.14 16.03 8.22
C ILE A 121 -5.48 15.88 7.50
N PRO A 122 -5.57 15.14 6.38
CA PRO A 122 -6.85 14.79 5.77
C PRO A 122 -7.61 13.76 6.62
N MET A 123 -8.90 14.02 6.84
CA MET A 123 -9.79 13.17 7.63
C MET A 123 -11.08 12.84 6.87
N TYR A 124 -11.58 11.62 7.07
CA TYR A 124 -12.88 11.22 6.55
C TYR A 124 -13.54 10.13 7.40
N ASN A 125 -14.52 10.52 8.22
CA ASN A 125 -15.26 9.65 9.14
C ASN A 125 -14.35 8.90 10.14
N GLU A 126 -13.25 9.53 10.55
CA GLU A 126 -12.18 8.91 11.36
C GLU A 126 -12.46 9.02 12.87
N ARG A 127 -13.59 8.41 13.30
CA ARG A 127 -14.10 8.51 14.67
C ARG A 127 -13.12 8.05 15.74
N GLU A 128 -12.41 6.96 15.49
CA GLU A 128 -11.60 6.30 16.53
C GLU A 128 -10.20 6.94 16.70
N VAL A 129 -9.71 7.64 15.68
CA VAL A 129 -8.31 8.10 15.62
C VAL A 129 -8.14 9.62 15.57
N TYR A 130 -9.20 10.41 15.32
CA TYR A 130 -9.09 11.86 15.14
C TYR A 130 -8.38 12.58 16.30
N LYS A 131 -8.73 12.24 17.55
CA LYS A 131 -8.20 12.89 18.74
C LYS A 131 -6.70 12.66 18.91
N VAL A 132 -6.28 11.41 18.70
CA VAL A 132 -4.87 11.03 18.85
C VAL A 132 -4.03 11.63 17.72
N SER A 133 -4.53 11.62 16.48
CA SER A 133 -3.82 12.20 15.34
C SER A 133 -3.68 13.72 15.42
N ILE A 134 -4.76 14.45 15.75
CA ILE A 134 -4.70 15.90 15.96
C ILE A 134 -3.77 16.22 17.13
N GLY A 135 -3.89 15.49 18.24
CA GLY A 135 -3.04 15.66 19.40
C GLY A 135 -1.55 15.49 19.08
N ALA A 136 -1.19 14.43 18.36
CA ALA A 136 0.19 14.17 17.96
C ALA A 136 0.76 15.26 17.04
N ALA A 137 -0.03 15.75 16.08
CA ALA A 137 0.38 16.86 15.22
C ALA A 137 0.53 18.19 15.98
N CYS A 138 -0.36 18.47 16.94
CA CYS A 138 -0.27 19.65 17.80
C CYS A 138 0.88 19.58 18.82
N ALA A 139 1.39 18.38 19.12
CA ALA A 139 2.50 18.15 20.04
C ALA A 139 3.90 18.19 19.37
N LEU A 140 3.97 18.49 18.07
CA LEU A 140 5.23 18.64 17.35
C LEU A 140 6.06 19.79 17.92
N GLU A 141 7.34 19.53 18.17
CA GLU A 141 8.30 20.53 18.62
C GLU A 141 8.74 21.39 17.43
N TRP A 142 8.13 22.57 17.32
CA TRP A 142 8.46 23.61 16.36
C TRP A 142 8.04 24.98 16.92
N PRO A 143 8.69 26.10 16.55
CA PRO A 143 8.22 27.41 16.98
C PRO A 143 6.76 27.63 16.56
N SER A 144 5.92 28.03 17.51
CA SER A 144 4.45 28.08 17.34
C SER A 144 4.01 29.12 16.30
N ASP A 145 4.79 30.18 16.10
CA ASP A 145 4.61 31.18 15.04
C ASP A 145 5.10 30.71 13.66
N ARG A 146 5.79 29.56 13.59
CA ARG A 146 6.34 28.95 12.37
C ARG A 146 5.67 27.64 12.00
N MET A 147 4.58 27.28 12.65
CA MET A 147 3.82 26.06 12.37
C MET A 147 2.34 26.37 12.19
N VAL A 148 1.73 25.76 11.17
CA VAL A 148 0.28 25.80 10.94
C VAL A 148 -0.23 24.38 10.86
N ILE A 149 -1.14 23.98 11.75
CA ILE A 149 -1.82 22.68 11.66
C ILE A 149 -3.08 22.88 10.81
N GLN A 150 -3.25 22.12 9.73
CA GLN A 150 -4.40 22.17 8.84
C GLN A 150 -5.11 20.81 8.84
N VAL A 151 -6.28 20.76 9.46
CA VAL A 151 -7.17 19.61 9.45
C VAL A 151 -8.16 19.77 8.31
N LEU A 152 -8.09 18.87 7.33
CA LEU A 152 -8.97 18.86 6.16
C LEU A 152 -10.05 17.81 6.34
N ASP A 153 -11.24 18.23 6.77
CA ASP A 153 -12.31 17.33 7.14
C ASP A 153 -13.35 17.16 6.01
N ASP A 154 -13.32 15.98 5.42
CA ASP A 154 -14.20 15.56 4.34
C ASP A 154 -15.37 14.68 4.83
N SER A 155 -15.53 14.55 6.15
CA SER A 155 -16.49 13.65 6.80
C SER A 155 -17.93 13.95 6.39
N THR A 156 -18.68 12.89 6.15
CA THR A 156 -20.11 12.93 5.83
C THR A 156 -20.97 12.61 7.04
N ASP A 157 -20.41 11.96 8.05
CA ASP A 157 -21.08 11.74 9.34
C ASP A 157 -21.06 13.06 10.14
N PRO A 158 -22.23 13.65 10.44
CA PRO A 158 -22.31 14.90 11.20
C PRO A 158 -21.69 14.79 12.59
N VAL A 159 -21.82 13.64 13.26
CA VAL A 159 -21.30 13.44 14.61
C VAL A 159 -19.77 13.46 14.58
N VAL A 160 -19.16 12.74 13.64
CA VAL A 160 -17.69 12.73 13.51
C VAL A 160 -17.18 14.12 13.15
N LYS A 161 -17.87 14.83 12.25
CA LYS A 161 -17.53 16.20 11.87
C LYS A 161 -17.52 17.16 13.06
N ASP A 162 -18.53 17.07 13.92
CA ASP A 162 -18.61 17.89 15.13
C ASP A 162 -17.51 17.53 16.14
N LEU A 163 -17.19 16.25 16.30
CA LEU A 163 -16.09 15.79 17.17
C LEU A 163 -14.74 16.35 16.72
N VAL A 164 -14.42 16.27 15.42
CA VAL A 164 -13.17 16.81 14.84
C VAL A 164 -13.11 18.32 15.03
N LYS A 165 -14.22 19.03 14.78
CA LYS A 165 -14.31 20.49 14.95
C LYS A 165 -14.09 20.92 16.40
N ILE A 166 -14.71 20.23 17.36
CA ILE A 166 -14.57 20.51 18.80
C ILE A 166 -13.11 20.31 19.23
N GLU A 167 -12.45 19.24 18.80
CA GLU A 167 -11.05 19.00 19.13
C GLU A 167 -10.13 20.07 18.54
N CYS A 168 -10.38 20.50 17.29
CA CYS A 168 -9.64 21.62 16.70
C CYS A 168 -9.84 22.92 17.50
N GLN A 169 -11.06 23.21 17.95
CA GLN A 169 -11.35 24.38 18.79
C GLN A 169 -10.64 24.31 20.15
N ARG A 170 -10.54 23.11 20.75
CA ARG A 170 -9.81 22.87 21.99
C ARG A 170 -8.31 23.16 21.85
N TRP A 171 -7.68 22.73 20.76
CA TRP A 171 -6.27 23.06 20.52
C TRP A 171 -6.06 24.53 20.19
N LYS A 172 -7.00 25.14 19.47
CA LYS A 172 -6.99 26.57 19.20
C LYS A 172 -7.08 27.41 20.48
N SER A 173 -7.89 27.02 21.46
CA SER A 173 -7.99 27.73 22.75
C SER A 173 -6.72 27.62 23.61
N LYS A 174 -5.89 26.61 23.36
CA LYS A 174 -4.54 26.47 23.95
C LYS A 174 -3.46 27.30 23.22
N GLY A 175 -3.84 28.09 22.22
CA GLY A 175 -2.90 28.94 21.47
C GLY A 175 -2.20 28.25 20.30
N VAL A 176 -2.57 27.02 19.94
CA VAL A 176 -2.03 26.35 18.75
C VAL A 176 -2.64 26.95 17.49
N ASN A 177 -1.81 27.25 16.48
CA ASN A 177 -2.25 27.73 15.18
C ASN A 177 -2.83 26.57 14.34
N ILE A 178 -4.04 26.14 14.70
CA ILE A 178 -4.80 25.08 14.02
C ILE A 178 -5.94 25.67 13.19
N ARG A 179 -6.11 25.13 11.98
CA ARG A 179 -7.12 25.51 10.98
C ARG A 179 -7.95 24.28 10.66
N TYR A 180 -9.25 24.38 10.94
CA TYR A 180 -10.24 23.38 10.59
C TYR A 180 -10.90 23.80 9.27
N GLU A 181 -10.70 23.00 8.23
CA GLU A 181 -11.11 23.30 6.87
C GLU A 181 -12.07 22.23 6.36
N VAL A 182 -13.16 22.69 5.76
CA VAL A 182 -14.19 21.85 5.15
C VAL A 182 -14.45 22.36 3.74
N ARG A 183 -14.82 21.46 2.84
CA ARG A 183 -15.22 21.79 1.47
C ARG A 183 -16.63 21.32 1.15
N GLU A 184 -17.23 21.93 0.13
CA GLU A 184 -18.62 21.67 -0.27
C GLU A 184 -18.81 20.36 -1.03
N ASN A 185 -17.81 19.95 -1.83
CA ASN A 185 -17.86 18.73 -2.62
C ASN A 185 -16.60 17.89 -2.42
N ARG A 186 -16.78 16.57 -2.53
CA ARG A 186 -15.72 15.58 -2.32
C ARG A 186 -15.07 15.11 -3.61
N LYS A 187 -15.08 15.95 -4.65
CA LYS A 187 -14.45 15.62 -5.93
C LYS A 187 -12.95 15.38 -5.70
N GLY A 188 -12.45 14.29 -6.26
CA GLY A 188 -11.04 13.90 -6.14
C GLY A 188 -10.61 13.37 -4.77
N TYR A 189 -11.55 13.06 -3.87
CA TYR A 189 -11.28 12.44 -2.55
C TYR A 189 -10.11 13.13 -1.82
N LYS A 190 -9.15 12.37 -1.27
CA LYS A 190 -7.96 12.90 -0.57
C LYS A 190 -7.21 13.92 -1.42
N ALA A 191 -6.85 13.58 -2.67
CA ALA A 191 -6.14 14.48 -3.58
C ALA A 191 -6.82 15.85 -3.75
N GLY A 192 -8.15 15.85 -3.89
CA GLY A 192 -8.93 17.08 -4.00
C GLY A 192 -8.95 17.90 -2.71
N ALA A 193 -8.99 17.24 -1.55
CA ALA A 193 -8.94 17.92 -0.26
C ALA A 193 -7.56 18.59 -0.07
N LEU A 194 -6.47 17.85 -0.32
CA LEU A 194 -5.10 18.37 -0.25
C LEU A 194 -4.88 19.56 -1.20
N LYS A 195 -5.42 19.46 -2.42
CA LYS A 195 -5.39 20.55 -3.41
C LYS A 195 -6.07 21.82 -2.91
N GLN A 196 -7.28 21.72 -2.36
CA GLN A 196 -7.99 22.88 -1.83
C GLN A 196 -7.32 23.44 -0.56
N GLY A 197 -6.77 22.55 0.28
CA GLY A 197 -5.98 22.94 1.45
C GLY A 197 -4.80 23.84 1.10
N LEU A 198 -4.07 23.50 0.03
CA LEU A 198 -2.94 24.30 -0.47
C LEU A 198 -3.34 25.67 -1.07
N MET A 199 -4.62 25.87 -1.40
CA MET A 199 -5.10 27.14 -1.96
C MET A 199 -5.45 28.19 -0.90
N ARG A 200 -5.41 27.83 0.39
CA ARG A 200 -5.70 28.77 1.48
C ARG A 200 -4.61 29.84 1.60
N ASP A 201 -5.01 31.08 1.87
CA ASP A 201 -4.08 32.22 1.83
C ASP A 201 -2.92 32.10 2.82
N TYR A 202 -3.17 31.55 4.01
CA TYR A 202 -2.13 31.32 5.03
C TYR A 202 -1.07 30.29 4.60
N VAL A 203 -1.33 29.47 3.58
CA VAL A 203 -0.35 28.49 3.07
C VAL A 203 0.72 29.17 2.23
N ARG A 204 0.47 30.37 1.71
CA ARG A 204 1.44 31.11 0.88
C ARG A 204 2.72 31.47 1.63
N GLU A 205 2.65 31.55 2.96
CA GLU A 205 3.79 31.82 3.84
C GLU A 205 4.56 30.55 4.20
N CYS A 206 3.99 29.36 3.93
CA CYS A 206 4.62 28.08 4.24
C CYS A 206 5.63 27.67 3.17
N GLU A 207 6.80 27.19 3.59
CA GLU A 207 7.84 26.67 2.69
C GLU A 207 7.76 25.15 2.53
N PHE A 208 7.37 24.47 3.61
CA PHE A 208 7.29 23.02 3.69
C PHE A 208 5.92 22.55 4.15
N ILE A 209 5.54 21.34 3.74
CA ILE A 209 4.33 20.67 4.19
C ILE A 209 4.66 19.26 4.71
N ALA A 210 4.40 19.02 5.99
CA ALA A 210 4.39 17.70 6.60
C ALA A 210 3.00 17.10 6.49
N MET A 211 2.89 15.87 6.01
CA MET A 211 1.61 15.22 5.75
C MET A 211 1.42 13.98 6.61
N PHE A 212 0.29 13.87 7.28
CA PHE A 212 -0.07 12.72 8.10
C PHE A 212 -1.50 12.28 7.82
N ASP A 213 -1.70 10.98 7.57
CA ASP A 213 -3.04 10.40 7.55
C ASP A 213 -3.63 10.37 8.97
N ALA A 214 -4.95 10.26 9.08
CA ALA A 214 -5.67 10.37 10.34
C ALA A 214 -5.32 9.29 11.39
N ASP A 215 -4.67 8.20 11.01
CA ASP A 215 -4.17 7.15 11.93
C ASP A 215 -2.69 7.30 12.29
N PHE A 216 -2.01 8.34 11.78
CA PHE A 216 -0.58 8.54 12.00
C PHE A 216 -0.31 9.42 13.22
N GLN A 217 0.70 9.00 14.00
CA GLN A 217 1.12 9.67 15.22
C GLN A 217 2.63 9.95 15.12
N PRO A 218 3.05 11.13 14.64
CA PRO A 218 4.46 11.51 14.66
C PRO A 218 4.94 11.73 16.09
N GLU A 219 6.20 11.42 16.34
CA GLU A 219 6.88 11.83 17.58
C GLU A 219 7.15 13.35 17.55
N SER A 220 7.28 13.97 18.72
CA SER A 220 7.40 15.44 18.86
C SER A 220 8.59 16.00 18.07
N ASP A 221 9.71 15.26 18.03
CA ASP A 221 10.95 15.62 17.33
C ASP A 221 10.91 15.47 15.79
N PHE A 222 9.79 15.04 15.22
CA PHE A 222 9.69 14.69 13.80
C PHE A 222 10.15 15.82 12.87
N LEU A 223 9.69 17.05 13.09
CA LEU A 223 10.06 18.20 12.24
C LEU A 223 11.54 18.57 12.41
N LEU A 224 12.05 18.54 13.64
CA LEU A 224 13.46 18.81 13.96
C LEU A 224 14.40 17.83 13.25
N ARG A 225 13.97 16.58 13.04
CA ARG A 225 14.78 15.55 12.39
C ARG A 225 14.64 15.52 10.86
N THR A 226 13.53 16.02 10.32
CA THR A 226 13.23 15.93 8.88
C THR A 226 13.45 17.23 8.11
N VAL A 227 12.98 18.37 8.62
CA VAL A 227 13.04 19.68 7.93
C VAL A 227 14.47 20.13 7.62
N PRO A 228 15.50 19.90 8.47
CA PRO A 228 16.86 20.34 8.16
C PRO A 228 17.43 19.78 6.86
N PHE A 229 17.03 18.56 6.45
CA PHE A 229 17.42 18.02 5.14
C PHE A 229 16.95 18.92 4.00
N LEU A 230 15.74 19.47 4.08
CA LEU A 230 15.20 20.36 3.06
C LEU A 230 15.84 21.75 3.12
N VAL A 231 16.06 22.29 4.31
CA VAL A 231 16.64 23.64 4.48
C VAL A 231 18.05 23.71 3.88
N HIS A 232 18.91 22.73 4.19
CA HIS A 232 20.31 22.78 3.78
C HIS A 232 20.58 22.23 2.38
N ASN A 233 19.57 21.67 1.70
CA ASN A 233 19.70 21.04 0.39
C ASN A 233 18.55 21.48 -0.53
N PRO A 234 18.76 22.49 -1.40
CA PRO A 234 17.71 23.09 -2.21
C PRO A 234 17.11 22.14 -3.25
N ASP A 235 17.86 21.13 -3.72
CA ASP A 235 17.40 20.15 -4.72
C ASP A 235 16.45 19.07 -4.16
N ILE A 236 16.29 18.99 -2.83
CA ILE A 236 15.42 17.99 -2.21
C ILE A 236 13.97 18.49 -2.22
N ALA A 237 13.09 17.67 -2.77
CA ALA A 237 11.65 17.91 -2.76
C ALA A 237 10.93 17.17 -1.63
N LEU A 238 11.39 15.98 -1.26
CA LEU A 238 10.70 15.10 -0.31
C LEU A 238 11.69 14.47 0.66
N VAL A 239 11.35 14.53 1.95
CA VAL A 239 11.91 13.68 3.00
C VAL A 239 10.82 12.72 3.46
N GLN A 240 11.01 11.42 3.24
CA GLN A 240 10.08 10.37 3.70
C GLN A 240 10.66 9.65 4.90
N THR A 241 9.81 9.39 5.89
CA THR A 241 10.17 8.63 7.09
C THR A 241 9.53 7.25 7.08
N ARG A 242 9.94 6.41 8.03
CA ARG A 242 9.49 5.03 8.11
C ARG A 242 8.19 4.89 8.91
N TRP A 243 7.34 3.96 8.50
CA TRP A 243 6.14 3.60 9.28
C TRP A 243 6.49 2.55 10.33
N LYS A 244 5.87 2.68 11.50
CA LYS A 244 5.90 1.69 12.59
C LYS A 244 4.48 1.34 12.96
N PHE A 245 4.15 0.04 12.99
CA PHE A 245 2.80 -0.41 13.21
C PHE A 245 2.53 -0.68 14.70
N VAL A 246 1.41 -0.20 15.23
CA VAL A 246 1.05 -0.38 16.65
C VAL A 246 0.32 -1.69 16.92
N ASN A 247 -0.37 -2.24 15.92
CA ASN A 247 -1.21 -3.43 16.01
C ASN A 247 -0.66 -4.64 15.22
N SER A 248 0.64 -4.70 14.95
CA SER A 248 1.24 -5.82 14.22
C SER A 248 1.17 -7.16 14.98
N ASP A 249 1.04 -7.10 16.30
CA ASP A 249 0.85 -8.28 17.17
C ASP A 249 -0.62 -8.70 17.34
N GLU A 250 -1.58 -7.99 16.74
CA GLU A 250 -3.02 -8.21 16.97
C GLU A 250 -3.53 -9.55 16.42
N CYS A 251 -3.07 -9.94 15.22
CA CYS A 251 -3.39 -11.24 14.62
C CYS A 251 -2.38 -11.62 13.52
N LEU A 252 -2.48 -12.85 12.98
CA LEU A 252 -1.61 -13.27 11.87
C LEU A 252 -1.72 -12.38 10.64
N LEU A 253 -2.90 -11.80 10.38
CA LEU A 253 -3.11 -10.89 9.25
C LEU A 253 -2.27 -9.61 9.39
N THR A 254 -2.28 -8.97 10.55
CA THR A 254 -1.50 -7.75 10.78
C THR A 254 -0.01 -8.07 10.83
N ARG A 255 0.36 -9.23 11.37
CA ARG A 255 1.75 -9.73 11.32
C ARG A 255 2.28 -9.93 9.90
N PHE A 256 1.50 -10.58 9.03
CA PHE A 256 1.89 -10.80 7.63
C PHE A 256 2.00 -9.49 6.85
N GLN A 257 1.15 -8.51 7.15
CA GLN A 257 1.24 -7.17 6.57
C GLN A 257 2.51 -6.45 7.01
N GLU A 258 2.84 -6.49 8.30
CA GLU A 258 4.10 -5.94 8.82
C GLU A 258 5.29 -6.55 8.08
N MET A 259 5.35 -7.88 7.94
CA MET A 259 6.44 -8.56 7.23
C MET A 259 6.60 -8.06 5.78
N SER A 260 5.50 -7.87 5.06
CA SER A 260 5.51 -7.35 3.69
C SER A 260 5.97 -5.89 3.62
N LEU A 261 5.52 -5.03 4.54
CA LEU A 261 5.81 -3.60 4.55
C LEU A 261 7.20 -3.28 5.10
N ASP A 262 7.71 -4.06 6.06
CA ASP A 262 9.04 -3.86 6.63
C ASP A 262 10.14 -4.05 5.57
N TYR A 263 9.99 -5.01 4.66
CA TYR A 263 10.93 -5.15 3.53
C TYR A 263 10.88 -3.92 2.62
N HIS A 264 9.67 -3.46 2.26
CA HIS A 264 9.49 -2.28 1.42
C HIS A 264 10.18 -1.05 2.02
N PHE A 265 9.98 -0.80 3.33
CA PHE A 265 10.53 0.37 4.00
C PHE A 265 12.03 0.26 4.31
N LYS A 266 12.51 -0.88 4.84
CA LYS A 266 13.91 -1.04 5.26
C LYS A 266 14.87 -1.33 4.10
N PHE A 267 14.37 -1.73 2.94
CA PHE A 267 15.21 -2.12 1.81
C PHE A 267 14.85 -1.36 0.54
N GLU A 268 13.61 -1.46 0.04
CA GLU A 268 13.26 -0.88 -1.27
C GLU A 268 13.34 0.65 -1.26
N GLN A 269 12.78 1.32 -0.24
CA GLN A 269 12.86 2.79 -0.15
C GLN A 269 14.28 3.29 0.14
N GLU A 270 15.02 2.57 0.97
CA GLU A 270 16.40 2.90 1.30
C GLU A 270 17.31 2.78 0.06
N ALA A 271 17.24 1.66 -0.67
CA ALA A 271 17.99 1.48 -1.91
C ALA A 271 17.58 2.49 -2.99
N GLY A 272 16.28 2.78 -3.13
CA GLY A 272 15.77 3.80 -4.05
C GLY A 272 16.33 5.20 -3.75
N SER A 273 16.32 5.59 -2.48
CA SER A 273 16.91 6.85 -2.02
C SER A 273 18.41 6.92 -2.28
N ILE A 274 19.16 5.84 -2.06
CA ILE A 274 20.61 5.79 -2.22
C ILE A 274 20.98 5.82 -3.71
N VAL A 275 20.43 4.95 -4.53
CA VAL A 275 20.89 4.80 -5.92
C VAL A 275 20.29 5.87 -6.82
N TYR A 276 18.99 6.11 -6.70
CA TYR A 276 18.23 6.90 -7.67
C TYR A 276 17.81 8.27 -7.13
N SER A 277 17.98 8.53 -5.82
CA SER A 277 17.38 9.68 -5.14
C SER A 277 15.87 9.78 -5.43
N PHE A 278 15.22 8.62 -5.57
CA PHE A 278 13.81 8.49 -5.91
C PHE A 278 13.23 7.22 -5.30
N PHE A 279 11.99 7.33 -4.84
CA PHE A 279 11.10 6.26 -4.46
C PHE A 279 9.66 6.80 -4.52
N GLY A 280 8.65 5.92 -4.54
CA GLY A 280 7.27 6.37 -4.48
C GLY A 280 6.95 6.97 -3.10
N PHE A 281 6.36 8.16 -3.06
CA PHE A 281 5.83 8.73 -1.81
C PHE A 281 4.72 7.83 -1.28
N ASN A 282 4.72 7.55 0.03
CA ASN A 282 3.76 6.64 0.65
C ASN A 282 2.41 7.30 0.97
N GLY A 283 2.24 8.57 0.63
CA GLY A 283 1.02 9.34 0.88
C GLY A 283 0.92 9.99 2.26
N THR A 284 1.88 9.73 3.16
CA THR A 284 1.91 10.18 4.56
C THR A 284 3.31 10.00 5.17
N ALA A 285 3.54 10.56 6.35
CA ALA A 285 4.79 10.53 7.11
C ALA A 285 5.99 11.08 6.33
N GLY A 286 5.75 12.12 5.53
CA GLY A 286 6.78 12.79 4.76
C GLY A 286 6.61 14.31 4.75
N VAL A 287 7.72 15.00 4.53
CA VAL A 287 7.79 16.45 4.43
C VAL A 287 8.17 16.83 3.01
N TRP A 288 7.30 17.61 2.38
CA TRP A 288 7.49 18.11 1.03
C TRP A 288 7.89 19.58 1.02
N ARG A 289 8.72 19.96 0.06
CA ARG A 289 8.89 21.34 -0.36
C ARG A 289 7.68 21.78 -1.18
N ILE A 290 7.00 22.84 -0.76
CA ILE A 290 5.79 23.32 -1.43
C ILE A 290 6.10 23.79 -2.86
N SER A 291 7.26 24.42 -3.10
CA SER A 291 7.67 24.80 -4.46
C SER A 291 7.80 23.60 -5.40
N ALA A 292 8.29 22.45 -4.91
CA ALA A 292 8.40 21.23 -5.72
C ALA A 292 7.03 20.61 -6.04
N ILE A 293 6.06 20.74 -5.12
CA ILE A 293 4.66 20.38 -5.38
C ILE A 293 4.09 21.28 -6.48
N ASN A 294 4.31 22.59 -6.38
CA ASN A 294 3.81 23.59 -7.33
C ASN A 294 4.43 23.41 -8.72
N ASP A 295 5.75 23.18 -8.81
CA ASP A 295 6.46 22.91 -10.06
C ASP A 295 5.91 21.69 -10.79
N ALA A 296 5.51 20.66 -10.03
CA ALA A 296 4.90 19.46 -10.58
C ALA A 296 3.44 19.65 -11.01
N GLY A 297 2.82 20.81 -10.74
CA GLY A 297 1.42 21.11 -11.04
C GLY A 297 0.43 20.76 -9.92
N GLY A 298 0.93 20.52 -8.70
CA GLY A 298 0.13 20.24 -7.51
C GLY A 298 -0.41 18.80 -7.42
N TRP A 299 -1.38 18.61 -6.53
CA TRP A 299 -2.13 17.35 -6.38
C TRP A 299 -3.06 17.12 -7.56
N ASN A 300 -3.07 15.88 -8.07
CA ASN A 300 -3.88 15.48 -9.21
C ASN A 300 -4.72 14.25 -8.85
N ASP A 301 -6.04 14.34 -9.09
CA ASP A 301 -7.02 13.30 -8.78
C ASP A 301 -7.26 12.31 -9.95
N ARG A 302 -6.40 12.33 -10.98
CA ARG A 302 -6.52 11.44 -12.16
C ARG A 302 -6.33 9.96 -11.86
N THR A 303 -5.80 9.59 -10.71
CA THR A 303 -5.65 8.20 -10.25
C THR A 303 -5.91 8.09 -8.75
N THR A 304 -6.08 6.87 -8.25
CA THR A 304 -6.20 6.54 -6.82
C THR A 304 -4.86 6.52 -6.08
N VAL A 305 -3.78 6.96 -6.71
CA VAL A 305 -2.43 7.04 -6.14
C VAL A 305 -1.85 8.42 -6.42
N GLU A 306 -2.55 9.45 -5.93
CA GLU A 306 -2.16 10.85 -6.10
C GLU A 306 -0.76 11.17 -5.57
N ASP A 307 -0.34 10.41 -4.55
CA ASP A 307 0.95 10.44 -3.89
C ASP A 307 2.08 9.98 -4.82
N MET A 308 1.92 8.81 -5.43
CA MET A 308 2.86 8.26 -6.40
C MET A 308 2.88 9.08 -7.68
N ASP A 309 1.72 9.59 -8.10
CA ASP A 309 1.60 10.47 -9.27
C ASP A 309 2.42 11.75 -9.09
N LEU A 310 2.30 12.41 -7.93
CA LEU A 310 3.10 13.57 -7.57
C LEU A 310 4.59 13.21 -7.51
N ALA A 311 4.94 12.10 -6.85
CA ALA A 311 6.31 11.62 -6.76
C ALA A 311 6.98 11.47 -8.13
N VAL A 312 6.33 10.79 -9.08
CA VAL A 312 6.89 10.58 -10.42
C VAL A 312 7.00 11.90 -11.18
N ARG A 313 5.98 12.77 -11.14
CA ARG A 313 6.03 14.08 -11.81
C ARG A 313 7.16 14.95 -11.28
N THR A 314 7.33 15.01 -9.96
CA THR A 314 8.39 15.79 -9.33
C THR A 314 9.78 15.22 -9.67
N ALA A 315 9.94 13.90 -9.70
CA ALA A 315 11.19 13.25 -10.12
C ALA A 315 11.54 13.53 -11.59
N LEU A 316 10.54 13.57 -12.48
CA LEU A 316 10.70 13.93 -13.89
C LEU A 316 11.13 15.40 -14.10
N LEU A 317 11.04 16.24 -13.06
CA LEU A 317 11.55 17.61 -13.06
C LEU A 317 12.98 17.70 -12.51
N GLY A 318 13.58 16.59 -12.05
CA GLY A 318 14.96 16.52 -11.54
C GLY A 318 15.10 16.70 -10.03
N TRP A 319 13.99 16.83 -9.31
CA TRP A 319 13.97 16.89 -7.85
C TRP A 319 14.41 15.56 -7.21
N LYS A 320 15.06 15.65 -6.05
CA LYS A 320 15.61 14.51 -5.32
C LYS A 320 14.77 14.19 -4.08
N PHE A 321 14.65 12.91 -3.75
CA PHE A 321 14.00 12.42 -2.55
C PHE A 321 15.00 11.77 -1.61
N VAL A 322 14.75 11.91 -0.31
CA VAL A 322 15.56 11.33 0.75
C VAL A 322 14.69 10.49 1.67
N TYR A 323 15.10 9.26 1.92
CA TYR A 323 14.48 8.37 2.87
C TYR A 323 15.26 8.38 4.19
N VAL A 324 14.59 8.67 5.30
CA VAL A 324 15.17 8.72 6.65
C VAL A 324 14.54 7.61 7.48
N GLY A 325 15.11 6.41 7.38
CA GLY A 325 14.58 5.19 8.02
C GLY A 325 14.64 5.16 9.55
N ASP A 326 15.47 6.02 10.15
CA ASP A 326 15.63 6.14 11.60
C ASP A 326 14.55 6.97 12.27
N VAL A 327 13.81 7.79 11.52
CA VAL A 327 12.61 8.48 12.00
C VAL A 327 11.42 7.58 11.72
N LYS A 328 10.66 7.26 12.77
CA LYS A 328 9.54 6.32 12.70
C LYS A 328 8.25 7.02 13.11
N VAL A 329 7.20 6.87 12.33
CA VAL A 329 5.86 7.39 12.63
C VAL A 329 4.91 6.23 12.87
N ARG A 330 4.20 6.26 14.00
CA ARG A 330 3.27 5.21 14.38
C ARG A 330 2.02 5.23 13.51
N SER A 331 1.50 4.07 13.11
CA SER A 331 0.29 3.92 12.31
C SER A 331 -0.42 2.58 12.55
N GLU A 332 -1.64 2.42 12.02
CA GLU A 332 -2.45 1.20 12.15
C GLU A 332 -2.51 0.38 10.85
N LEU A 333 -2.41 -0.94 11.00
CA LEU A 333 -2.68 -1.91 9.94
C LEU A 333 -4.17 -2.29 9.92
N PRO A 334 -4.78 -2.51 8.74
CA PRO A 334 -6.12 -3.05 8.67
C PRO A 334 -6.16 -4.47 9.26
N SER A 335 -6.95 -4.63 10.33
CA SER A 335 -7.05 -5.89 11.08
C SER A 335 -8.14 -6.84 10.57
N THR A 336 -8.96 -6.39 9.61
CA THR A 336 -9.92 -7.23 8.90
C THR A 336 -9.47 -7.52 7.47
N PHE A 337 -9.70 -8.75 7.01
CA PHE A 337 -9.30 -9.17 5.66
C PHE A 337 -10.01 -8.34 4.57
N LYS A 338 -11.28 -7.98 4.80
CA LYS A 338 -12.04 -7.12 3.89
C LYS A 338 -11.39 -5.75 3.71
N ALA A 339 -11.01 -5.07 4.79
CA ALA A 339 -10.33 -3.78 4.74
C ALA A 339 -8.97 -3.90 4.03
N TYR A 340 -8.20 -4.94 4.35
CA TYR A 340 -6.92 -5.20 3.70
C TYR A 340 -7.07 -5.44 2.18
N ARG A 341 -8.07 -6.20 1.73
CA ARG A 341 -8.34 -6.40 0.28
C ARG A 341 -8.60 -5.09 -0.45
N PHE A 342 -9.38 -4.18 0.11
CA PHE A 342 -9.65 -2.88 -0.52
C PHE A 342 -8.39 -2.03 -0.60
N GLN A 343 -7.57 -2.03 0.46
CA GLN A 343 -6.28 -1.34 0.45
C GLN A 343 -5.37 -1.91 -0.65
N GLN A 344 -5.20 -3.23 -0.70
CA GLN A 344 -4.33 -3.90 -1.69
C GLN A 344 -4.84 -3.73 -3.13
N HIS A 345 -6.16 -3.68 -3.33
CA HIS A 345 -6.74 -3.37 -4.63
C HIS A 345 -6.32 -1.97 -5.09
N ARG A 346 -6.43 -0.94 -4.25
CA ARG A 346 -5.99 0.42 -4.59
C ARG A 346 -4.50 0.47 -4.88
N TRP A 347 -3.68 -0.17 -4.03
CA TRP A 347 -2.22 -0.17 -4.15
C TRP A 347 -1.68 -0.98 -5.33
N SER A 348 -2.49 -1.86 -5.94
CA SER A 348 -2.10 -2.61 -7.14
C SER A 348 -2.71 -2.02 -8.42
N CYS A 349 -3.96 -1.55 -8.35
CA CYS A 349 -4.69 -0.96 -9.48
C CYS A 349 -4.16 0.44 -9.81
N GLY A 350 -3.95 1.28 -8.79
CA GLY A 350 -3.51 2.66 -8.94
C GLY A 350 -2.18 2.78 -9.70
N PRO A 351 -1.09 2.12 -9.24
CA PRO A 351 0.20 2.19 -9.92
C PRO A 351 0.18 1.63 -11.35
N ALA A 352 -0.63 0.60 -11.61
CA ALA A 352 -0.78 0.03 -12.95
C ALA A 352 -1.46 1.01 -13.92
N ASN A 353 -2.50 1.71 -13.46
CA ASN A 353 -3.13 2.78 -14.24
C ASN A 353 -2.18 3.98 -14.42
N LEU A 354 -1.46 4.36 -13.36
CA LEU A 354 -0.49 5.45 -13.40
C LEU A 354 0.63 5.17 -14.41
N PHE A 355 1.15 3.94 -14.45
CA PHE A 355 2.16 3.54 -15.41
C PHE A 355 1.72 3.81 -16.85
N LYS A 356 0.51 3.38 -17.21
CA LYS A 356 -0.07 3.62 -18.54
C LYS A 356 -0.18 5.11 -18.85
N LYS A 357 -0.63 5.91 -17.88
CA LYS A 357 -0.81 7.37 -18.04
C LYS A 357 0.51 8.13 -18.13
N MET A 358 1.55 7.67 -17.44
CA MET A 358 2.87 8.32 -17.38
C MET A 358 3.87 7.80 -18.41
N LEU A 359 3.55 6.73 -19.15
CA LEU A 359 4.50 6.07 -20.06
C LEU A 359 5.09 7.05 -21.08
N VAL A 360 4.24 7.83 -21.75
CA VAL A 360 4.67 8.83 -22.75
C VAL A 360 5.46 9.95 -22.09
N ASP A 361 4.94 10.49 -20.98
CA ASP A 361 5.58 11.57 -20.22
C ASP A 361 7.02 11.18 -19.79
N ILE A 362 7.24 9.93 -19.37
CA ILE A 362 8.57 9.44 -18.96
C ILE A 362 9.49 9.27 -20.18
N LEU A 363 8.99 8.69 -21.28
CA LEU A 363 9.79 8.45 -22.49
C LEU A 363 10.24 9.76 -23.15
N GLU A 364 9.35 10.74 -23.26
CA GLU A 364 9.59 12.01 -23.94
C GLU A 364 10.35 13.03 -23.08
N ASN A 365 10.44 12.83 -21.75
CA ASN A 365 11.10 13.77 -20.85
C ASN A 365 12.58 13.99 -21.21
N LYS A 366 13.01 15.23 -21.46
CA LYS A 366 14.40 15.53 -21.81
C LYS A 366 15.29 15.95 -20.63
N LYS A 367 14.69 16.16 -19.45
CA LYS A 367 15.39 16.63 -18.24
C LYS A 367 16.10 15.50 -17.50
N VAL A 368 15.45 14.34 -17.39
CA VAL A 368 16.01 13.20 -16.66
C VAL A 368 16.89 12.31 -17.54
N SER A 369 17.88 11.69 -16.91
CA SER A 369 18.82 10.79 -17.59
C SER A 369 18.13 9.54 -18.14
N PHE A 370 18.74 8.91 -19.14
CA PHE A 370 18.29 7.61 -19.66
C PHE A 370 18.18 6.55 -18.55
N TRP A 371 19.15 6.51 -17.62
CA TRP A 371 19.15 5.55 -16.51
C TRP A 371 18.00 5.78 -15.53
N SER A 372 17.65 7.04 -15.25
CA SER A 372 16.49 7.38 -14.43
C SER A 372 15.18 6.93 -15.10
N LYS A 373 15.06 7.10 -16.42
CA LYS A 373 13.91 6.58 -17.18
C LYS A 373 13.83 5.07 -17.15
N LEU A 374 14.98 4.39 -17.34
CA LEU A 374 15.05 2.94 -17.28
C LEU A 374 14.63 2.44 -15.89
N HIS A 375 15.14 3.04 -14.82
CA HIS A 375 14.70 2.72 -13.45
C HIS A 375 13.20 2.92 -13.29
N LEU A 376 12.64 4.08 -13.69
CA LEU A 376 11.20 4.33 -13.56
C LEU A 376 10.35 3.30 -14.33
N LEU A 377 10.66 3.06 -15.61
CA LEU A 377 9.86 2.20 -16.48
C LEU A 377 10.02 0.72 -16.14
N TYR A 378 11.27 0.25 -16.02
CA TYR A 378 11.58 -1.16 -15.86
C TYR A 378 11.50 -1.58 -14.39
N ASP A 379 12.26 -0.95 -13.51
CA ASP A 379 12.42 -1.41 -12.13
C ASP A 379 11.22 -1.00 -11.25
N PHE A 380 10.94 0.31 -11.19
CA PHE A 380 9.89 0.86 -10.34
C PHE A 380 8.48 0.42 -10.79
N PHE A 381 8.10 0.65 -12.05
CA PHE A 381 6.75 0.30 -12.53
C PHE A 381 6.62 -1.16 -12.98
N PHE A 382 7.42 -1.62 -13.94
CA PHE A 382 7.22 -2.95 -14.54
C PHE A 382 7.54 -4.07 -13.55
N VAL A 383 8.76 -4.15 -13.02
CA VAL A 383 9.16 -5.19 -12.06
C VAL A 383 8.38 -5.05 -10.76
N GLY A 384 8.42 -3.86 -10.15
CA GLY A 384 7.88 -3.60 -8.82
C GLY A 384 6.35 -3.64 -8.71
N LYS A 385 5.61 -3.15 -9.71
CA LYS A 385 4.14 -2.98 -9.62
C LYS A 385 3.33 -3.87 -10.56
N ILE A 386 3.94 -4.48 -11.58
CA ILE A 386 3.25 -5.34 -12.55
C ILE A 386 3.76 -6.78 -12.43
N ALA A 387 5.02 -7.03 -12.77
CA ALA A 387 5.59 -8.38 -12.86
C ALA A 387 5.53 -9.12 -11.52
N ALA A 388 5.85 -8.46 -10.40
CA ALA A 388 5.76 -9.08 -9.07
C ALA A 388 4.35 -9.59 -8.73
N HIS A 389 3.30 -8.83 -9.07
CA HIS A 389 1.91 -9.21 -8.82
C HIS A 389 1.42 -10.28 -9.80
N THR A 390 1.76 -10.13 -11.09
CA THR A 390 1.40 -11.09 -12.13
C THR A 390 2.08 -12.44 -11.90
N LEU A 391 3.40 -12.45 -11.66
CA LEU A 391 4.17 -13.67 -11.45
C LEU A 391 3.61 -14.49 -10.29
N THR A 392 3.37 -13.84 -9.15
CA THR A 392 3.01 -14.57 -7.92
C THR A 392 1.74 -15.40 -8.12
N PHE A 393 0.69 -14.83 -8.74
CA PHE A 393 -0.53 -15.59 -9.00
C PHE A 393 -0.38 -16.53 -10.19
N ILE A 394 0.08 -16.02 -11.34
CA ILE A 394 0.11 -16.79 -12.58
C ILE A 394 1.02 -18.00 -12.47
N TYR A 395 2.16 -17.88 -11.78
CA TYR A 395 3.10 -18.98 -11.68
C TYR A 395 2.71 -19.95 -10.56
N TYR A 396 2.60 -19.47 -9.32
CA TYR A 396 2.45 -20.33 -8.15
C TYR A 396 1.02 -20.86 -7.96
N CYS A 397 0.00 -20.10 -8.35
CA CYS A 397 -1.40 -20.47 -8.16
C CYS A 397 -2.09 -20.97 -9.44
N PHE A 398 -1.47 -20.84 -10.61
CA PHE A 398 -2.05 -21.29 -11.87
C PHE A 398 -1.11 -22.20 -12.69
N ALA A 399 0.08 -21.75 -13.08
CA ALA A 399 1.00 -22.49 -13.95
C ALA A 399 1.45 -23.82 -13.34
N ILE A 400 1.92 -23.80 -12.09
CA ILE A 400 2.37 -25.01 -11.39
C ILE A 400 1.22 -26.03 -11.24
N PRO A 401 0.05 -25.67 -10.67
CA PRO A 401 -1.10 -26.60 -10.60
C PRO A 401 -1.51 -27.17 -11.95
N VAL A 402 -1.64 -26.32 -12.98
CA VAL A 402 -2.06 -26.74 -14.32
C VAL A 402 -1.01 -27.64 -14.99
N SER A 403 0.28 -27.39 -14.74
CA SER A 403 1.36 -28.20 -15.32
C SER A 403 1.28 -29.67 -14.91
N VAL A 404 0.64 -30.01 -13.78
CA VAL A 404 0.49 -31.39 -13.32
C VAL A 404 -0.26 -32.24 -14.35
N PHE A 405 -1.26 -31.68 -15.04
CA PHE A 405 -2.04 -32.40 -16.05
C PHE A 405 -1.29 -32.69 -17.36
N PHE A 406 -0.12 -32.06 -17.56
CA PHE A 406 0.63 -32.11 -18.82
C PHE A 406 2.05 -32.65 -18.56
N PRO A 407 2.33 -33.94 -18.77
CA PRO A 407 3.67 -34.51 -18.57
C PRO A 407 4.75 -33.85 -19.44
N GLU A 408 4.36 -33.27 -20.57
CA GLU A 408 5.22 -32.55 -21.51
C GLU A 408 5.74 -31.22 -20.96
N ILE A 409 5.19 -30.75 -19.83
CA ILE A 409 5.57 -29.51 -19.17
C ILE A 409 6.41 -29.86 -17.94
N GLN A 410 7.71 -29.64 -18.08
CA GLN A 410 8.71 -29.82 -17.03
C GLN A 410 9.15 -28.44 -16.57
N ILE A 411 8.98 -28.16 -15.29
CA ILE A 411 9.42 -26.89 -14.70
C ILE A 411 10.74 -27.17 -13.98
N PRO A 412 11.81 -26.41 -14.24
CA PRO A 412 13.10 -26.69 -13.65
C PRO A 412 13.09 -26.43 -12.13
N LEU A 413 13.81 -27.26 -11.38
CA LEU A 413 13.86 -27.20 -9.91
C LEU A 413 14.32 -25.83 -9.39
N TRP A 414 15.25 -25.18 -10.09
CA TRP A 414 15.72 -23.84 -9.69
C TRP A 414 14.61 -22.79 -9.72
N GLY A 415 13.65 -22.92 -10.64
CA GLY A 415 12.54 -21.98 -10.81
C GLY A 415 11.43 -22.18 -9.79
N VAL A 416 11.25 -23.43 -9.30
CA VAL A 416 10.21 -23.79 -8.33
C VAL A 416 10.69 -23.63 -6.89
N VAL A 417 11.96 -23.96 -6.62
CA VAL A 417 12.49 -24.06 -5.25
C VAL A 417 13.58 -23.03 -4.99
N TYR A 418 14.70 -23.08 -5.72
CA TYR A 418 15.89 -22.32 -5.32
C TYR A 418 15.69 -20.81 -5.42
N VAL A 419 15.28 -20.30 -6.57
CA VAL A 419 15.09 -18.86 -6.77
C VAL A 419 13.98 -18.29 -5.87
N PRO A 420 12.78 -18.91 -5.78
CA PRO A 420 11.75 -18.44 -4.86
C PRO A 420 12.18 -18.45 -3.39
N THR A 421 13.00 -19.43 -3.00
CA THR A 421 13.59 -19.49 -1.66
C THR A 421 14.51 -18.30 -1.42
N VAL A 422 15.42 -18.00 -2.36
CA VAL A 422 16.32 -16.83 -2.22
C VAL A 422 15.53 -15.52 -2.17
N ILE A 423 14.52 -15.33 -3.04
CA ILE A 423 13.65 -14.15 -3.01
C ILE A 423 12.95 -14.02 -1.65
N THR A 424 12.40 -15.13 -1.14
CA THR A 424 11.73 -15.18 0.16
C THR A 424 12.68 -14.83 1.30
N LEU A 425 13.89 -15.39 1.28
CA LEU A 425 14.93 -15.11 2.27
C LEU A 425 15.31 -13.63 2.23
N CYS A 426 15.58 -13.05 1.05
CA CYS A 426 15.86 -11.62 0.89
C CYS A 426 14.74 -10.76 1.48
N LYS A 427 13.48 -11.09 1.18
CA LYS A 427 12.35 -10.34 1.73
C LYS A 427 12.22 -10.48 3.25
N SER A 428 12.47 -11.68 3.79
CA SER A 428 12.39 -11.95 5.23
C SER A 428 13.41 -11.17 6.07
N LEU A 429 14.50 -10.69 5.45
CA LEU A 429 15.47 -9.77 6.10
C LEU A 429 14.81 -8.49 6.59
N GLY A 430 13.66 -8.10 6.02
CA GLY A 430 12.83 -7.00 6.50
C GLY A 430 12.37 -7.21 7.94
N SER A 431 11.97 -8.42 8.34
CA SER A 431 11.41 -8.70 9.67
C SER A 431 11.98 -10.00 10.26
N PRO A 432 13.26 -9.99 10.69
CA PRO A 432 13.94 -11.20 11.14
C PRO A 432 13.30 -11.82 12.39
N SER A 433 12.66 -11.02 13.25
CA SER A 433 11.91 -11.52 14.42
C SER A 433 10.74 -12.44 14.05
N SER A 434 10.15 -12.22 12.87
CA SER A 434 8.99 -12.96 12.38
C SER A 434 9.37 -14.09 11.41
N PHE A 435 10.66 -14.46 11.32
CA PHE A 435 11.15 -15.47 10.38
C PHE A 435 10.48 -16.84 10.56
N HIS A 436 10.10 -17.20 11.79
CA HIS A 436 9.37 -18.42 12.10
C HIS A 436 8.00 -18.53 11.37
N LEU A 437 7.46 -17.42 10.85
CA LEU A 437 6.20 -17.36 10.12
C LEU A 437 6.39 -17.32 8.59
N VAL A 438 7.62 -17.39 8.08
CA VAL A 438 7.92 -17.15 6.66
C VAL A 438 7.14 -18.06 5.71
N ILE A 439 6.94 -19.33 6.07
CA ILE A 439 6.17 -20.28 5.25
C ILE A 439 4.71 -19.84 5.17
N LEU A 440 4.08 -19.55 6.32
CA LEU A 440 2.68 -19.12 6.36
C LEU A 440 2.48 -17.78 5.64
N TRP A 441 3.45 -16.87 5.79
CA TRP A 441 3.46 -15.59 5.11
C TRP A 441 3.52 -15.73 3.58
N VAL A 442 4.39 -16.61 3.04
CA VAL A 442 4.44 -16.87 1.58
C VAL A 442 3.12 -17.44 1.07
N LEU A 443 2.52 -18.39 1.80
CA LEU A 443 1.21 -18.95 1.43
C LEU A 443 0.12 -17.87 1.40
N PHE A 444 0.13 -16.97 2.39
CA PHE A 444 -0.78 -15.85 2.46
C PHE A 444 -0.56 -14.83 1.33
N GLU A 445 0.68 -14.50 1.02
CA GLU A 445 1.03 -13.62 -0.11
C GLU A 445 0.57 -14.21 -1.46
N ASN A 446 0.65 -15.54 -1.61
CA ASN A 446 0.08 -16.24 -2.76
C ASN A 446 -1.45 -16.15 -2.81
N VAL A 447 -2.16 -16.21 -1.68
CA VAL A 447 -3.62 -15.95 -1.65
C VAL A 447 -3.92 -14.52 -2.05
N MET A 448 -3.17 -13.55 -1.51
CA MET A 448 -3.34 -12.13 -1.83
C MET A 448 -3.03 -11.79 -3.28
N SER A 449 -2.15 -12.57 -3.93
CA SER A 449 -1.81 -12.36 -5.33
C SER A 449 -3.02 -12.44 -6.28
N LEU A 450 -4.07 -13.21 -5.94
CA LEU A 450 -5.34 -13.24 -6.68
C LEU A 450 -6.00 -11.85 -6.77
N HIS A 451 -5.98 -11.11 -5.66
CA HIS A 451 -6.57 -9.77 -5.60
C HIS A 451 -5.70 -8.75 -6.31
N ARG A 452 -4.37 -8.84 -6.11
CA ARG A 452 -3.40 -7.94 -6.72
C ARG A 452 -3.39 -8.08 -8.23
N ILE A 453 -3.39 -9.29 -8.78
CA ILE A 453 -3.43 -9.47 -10.25
C ILE A 453 -4.72 -8.95 -10.87
N LYS A 454 -5.88 -9.21 -10.24
CA LYS A 454 -7.16 -8.68 -10.70
C LYS A 454 -7.16 -7.15 -10.71
N ALA A 455 -6.59 -6.54 -9.67
CA ALA A 455 -6.44 -5.10 -9.55
C ALA A 455 -5.47 -4.53 -10.60
N THR A 456 -4.30 -5.15 -10.80
CA THR A 456 -3.32 -4.74 -11.83
C THR A 456 -3.92 -4.80 -13.23
N ILE A 457 -4.62 -5.88 -13.59
CA ILE A 457 -5.32 -6.00 -14.89
C ILE A 457 -6.38 -4.90 -15.02
N THR A 458 -7.16 -4.67 -13.96
CA THR A 458 -8.19 -3.62 -13.92
C THR A 458 -7.57 -2.25 -14.20
N GLY A 459 -6.44 -1.94 -13.58
CA GLY A 459 -5.70 -0.68 -13.76
C GLY A 459 -5.13 -0.51 -15.16
N LEU A 460 -4.52 -1.56 -15.73
CA LEU A 460 -3.97 -1.52 -17.10
C LEU A 460 -5.07 -1.34 -18.16
N LEU A 461 -6.21 -2.00 -17.98
CA LEU A 461 -7.34 -1.93 -18.90
C LEU A 461 -8.22 -0.68 -18.71
N ASP A 462 -7.94 0.15 -17.69
CA ASP A 462 -8.69 1.36 -17.34
C ASP A 462 -10.22 1.12 -17.23
N THR A 463 -10.61 0.03 -16.58
CA THR A 463 -12.03 -0.32 -16.43
C THR A 463 -12.73 0.59 -15.42
N ARG A 464 -14.08 0.65 -15.42
CA ARG A 464 -14.86 1.58 -14.56
C ARG A 464 -14.55 1.51 -13.05
N ARG A 465 -13.97 0.41 -12.55
CA ARG A 465 -13.61 0.23 -11.13
C ARG A 465 -12.26 0.83 -10.73
N VAL A 466 -11.51 1.40 -11.68
CA VAL A 466 -10.17 1.96 -11.41
C VAL A 466 -10.22 3.19 -10.49
N ASN A 467 -11.32 3.94 -10.54
CA ASN A 467 -11.54 5.13 -9.72
C ASN A 467 -12.40 4.84 -8.47
N GLU A 468 -12.74 3.58 -8.19
CA GLU A 468 -13.56 3.22 -7.04
C GLU A 468 -12.74 3.34 -5.75
N TRP A 469 -12.99 4.40 -4.98
CA TRP A 469 -12.36 4.64 -3.69
C TRP A 469 -13.26 4.12 -2.56
N VAL A 470 -12.85 3.00 -1.96
CA VAL A 470 -13.44 2.49 -0.72
C VAL A 470 -12.51 2.79 0.43
N VAL A 471 -13.04 3.45 1.45
CA VAL A 471 -12.28 3.86 2.63
C VAL A 471 -12.00 2.65 3.50
N THR A 472 -10.76 2.58 3.97
CA THR A 472 -10.29 1.49 4.83
C THR A 472 -10.62 1.85 6.26
N GLU A 473 -11.62 1.17 6.82
CA GLU A 473 -12.07 1.37 8.20
C GLU A 473 -10.90 1.16 9.18
N LYS A 474 -10.74 2.10 10.12
CA LYS A 474 -9.75 2.09 11.19
C LYS A 474 -10.46 1.70 12.49
N LEU A 475 -9.81 0.89 13.32
CA LEU A 475 -10.43 0.38 14.54
C LEU A 475 -9.98 1.15 15.79
N GLY A 476 -8.91 1.93 15.74
CA GLY A 476 -8.40 2.69 16.87
C GLY A 476 -7.82 1.78 17.96
N ASP A 477 -6.54 1.43 17.85
CA ASP A 477 -5.81 0.74 18.92
C ASP A 477 -5.17 1.75 19.87
N ALA A 478 -6.02 2.51 20.58
CA ALA A 478 -5.60 3.51 21.56
C ALA A 478 -5.10 2.91 22.88
N ASN A 479 -5.29 1.60 23.10
CA ASN A 479 -5.10 0.96 24.41
C ASN A 479 -3.67 0.55 24.76
N LYS A 480 -2.67 0.85 23.92
CA LYS A 480 -1.25 0.47 24.19
C LYS A 480 -0.29 1.62 24.42
N THR A 481 -0.73 2.87 24.37
CA THR A 481 0.18 4.00 24.60
C THR A 481 -0.56 5.19 25.18
N GLU A 482 -0.52 5.34 26.50
CA GLU A 482 -0.60 6.67 27.10
C GLU A 482 0.64 7.45 26.63
N PRO A 483 0.50 8.62 26.00
CA PRO A 483 1.63 9.52 25.87
C PRO A 483 2.10 9.89 27.28
N ALA A 484 3.41 9.87 27.52
CA ALA A 484 4.01 10.38 28.75
C ALA A 484 3.74 11.89 28.83
N MET A 485 2.58 12.26 29.36
CA MET A 485 2.25 13.61 29.82
C MET A 485 2.59 13.69 31.31
N GLU A 486 3.87 13.67 31.65
CA GLU A 486 4.30 14.13 32.97
C GLU A 486 4.14 15.65 33.01
N GLY A 487 3.16 16.14 33.77
CA GLY A 487 3.01 17.54 34.11
C GLY A 487 1.68 18.21 33.77
N LEU A 488 0.53 17.57 34.04
CA LEU A 488 -0.75 18.29 34.12
C LEU A 488 -1.75 17.56 35.04
N ASP A 489 -1.52 17.66 36.36
CA ASP A 489 -2.50 17.30 37.38
C ASP A 489 -3.65 18.32 37.36
N ASP A 490 -4.74 17.97 36.68
CA ASP A 490 -6.15 18.30 37.00
C ASP A 490 -7.03 18.00 35.77
N VAL A 491 -7.26 16.71 35.52
CA VAL A 491 -8.27 16.25 34.54
C VAL A 491 -9.48 15.76 35.32
N GLN A 492 -10.46 16.64 35.55
CA GLN A 492 -11.82 16.17 35.79
C GLN A 492 -12.41 15.69 34.46
N VAL A 493 -12.50 14.37 34.30
CA VAL A 493 -13.34 13.74 33.30
C VAL A 493 -14.79 14.08 33.65
N ILE A 494 -15.37 15.05 32.95
CA ILE A 494 -16.81 15.28 33.03
C ILE A 494 -17.45 14.21 32.15
N ASP A 495 -17.83 13.10 32.76
CA ASP A 495 -18.74 12.12 32.16
C ASP A 495 -20.11 12.80 32.02
N VAL A 496 -20.41 13.26 30.80
CA VAL A 496 -21.76 13.70 30.46
C VAL A 496 -22.58 12.45 30.19
N GLU A 497 -23.35 11.99 31.19
CA GLU A 497 -24.38 10.97 30.99
C GLU A 497 -25.43 11.48 29.98
N LEU A 498 -25.33 10.98 28.74
CA LEU A 498 -26.36 11.19 27.73
C LEU A 498 -27.60 10.37 28.10
N SER A 499 -28.63 11.04 28.62
CA SER A 499 -29.89 10.42 29.06
C SER A 499 -30.86 10.01 27.95
N THR A 500 -30.43 10.02 26.68
CA THR A 500 -31.21 9.47 25.56
C THR A 500 -30.33 8.75 24.54
N PRO A 501 -30.68 7.52 24.12
CA PRO A 501 -29.97 6.83 23.06
C PRO A 501 -30.24 7.54 21.72
N LEU A 502 -29.23 8.20 21.16
CA LEU A 502 -29.27 8.92 19.88
C LEU A 502 -29.29 7.99 18.64
N VAL A 503 -29.50 6.69 18.81
CA VAL A 503 -29.42 5.71 17.72
C VAL A 503 -30.74 4.95 17.61
N PRO A 504 -31.48 5.08 16.49
CA PRO A 504 -32.51 4.10 16.17
C PRO A 504 -31.81 2.75 16.01
N LYS A 505 -32.27 1.73 16.76
CA LYS A 505 -31.78 0.34 16.65
C LYS A 505 -31.69 -0.02 15.16
N LEU A 506 -30.46 -0.15 14.65
CA LEU A 506 -30.19 -0.69 13.32
C LEU A 506 -30.89 -2.05 13.23
N GLU A 507 -31.92 -2.14 12.39
CA GLU A 507 -32.49 -3.44 12.03
C GLU A 507 -31.35 -4.32 11.54
N LYS A 508 -31.11 -5.46 12.22
CA LYS A 508 -30.17 -6.49 11.76
C LYS A 508 -30.66 -6.97 10.40
N ARG A 509 -30.13 -6.38 9.33
CA ARG A 509 -30.32 -6.86 7.96
C ARG A 509 -29.86 -8.32 7.95
N ARG A 510 -30.76 -9.24 7.62
CA ARG A 510 -30.48 -10.68 7.47
C ARG A 510 -29.30 -10.84 6.50
N THR A 511 -28.10 -11.06 7.02
CA THR A 511 -26.89 -11.29 6.22
C THR A 511 -27.09 -12.59 5.46
N ARG A 512 -26.95 -12.57 4.13
CA ARG A 512 -27.02 -13.81 3.35
C ARG A 512 -25.82 -14.69 3.74
N LEU A 513 -25.95 -16.01 3.71
CA LEU A 513 -24.82 -16.93 3.95
C LEU A 513 -23.60 -16.61 3.07
N TRP A 514 -23.84 -16.04 1.88
CA TRP A 514 -22.81 -15.59 0.93
C TRP A 514 -22.05 -14.33 1.36
N ASP A 515 -22.60 -13.52 2.29
CA ASP A 515 -21.91 -12.36 2.86
C ASP A 515 -20.90 -12.78 3.95
N LYS A 516 -20.89 -14.06 4.34
CA LYS A 516 -20.07 -14.65 5.42
C LYS A 516 -18.76 -15.28 4.92
N TYR A 517 -18.53 -15.33 3.60
CA TYR A 517 -17.38 -16.02 3.00
C TYR A 517 -16.71 -15.21 1.90
N ASN A 518 -15.38 -15.33 1.80
CA ASN A 518 -14.60 -14.82 0.69
C ASN A 518 -14.70 -15.79 -0.51
N CYS A 519 -15.78 -15.64 -1.27
CA CYS A 519 -16.19 -16.59 -2.31
C CYS A 519 -15.22 -16.71 -3.49
N SER A 520 -14.27 -15.77 -3.68
CA SER A 520 -13.28 -15.85 -4.77
C SER A 520 -12.15 -16.86 -4.51
N GLU A 521 -11.85 -17.11 -3.24
CA GLU A 521 -10.71 -17.90 -2.80
C GLU A 521 -11.05 -19.39 -2.74
N ILE A 522 -12.31 -19.71 -2.39
CA ILE A 522 -12.79 -21.10 -2.26
C ILE A 522 -12.65 -21.90 -3.57
N PRO A 523 -13.09 -21.41 -4.75
CA PRO A 523 -12.93 -22.14 -6.00
C PRO A 523 -11.46 -22.34 -6.37
N VAL A 524 -10.61 -21.32 -6.16
CA VAL A 524 -9.18 -21.41 -6.45
C VAL A 524 -8.51 -22.46 -5.55
N GLY A 525 -8.77 -22.41 -4.24
CA GLY A 525 -8.24 -23.39 -3.29
C GLY A 525 -8.69 -24.81 -3.61
N THR A 526 -9.95 -24.98 -4.00
CA THR A 526 -10.52 -26.29 -4.38
C THR A 526 -9.85 -26.84 -5.65
N CYS A 527 -9.68 -26.01 -6.68
CA CYS A 527 -8.96 -26.39 -7.90
C CYS A 527 -7.51 -26.79 -7.62
N ILE A 528 -6.79 -26.06 -6.77
CA ILE A 528 -5.41 -26.39 -6.39
C ILE A 528 -5.34 -27.74 -5.65
N ILE A 529 -6.28 -28.02 -4.73
CA ILE A 529 -6.36 -29.32 -4.03
C ILE A 529 -6.62 -30.45 -5.03
N ILE A 530 -7.53 -30.26 -5.99
CA ILE A 530 -7.79 -31.25 -7.05
C ILE A 530 -6.52 -31.53 -7.86
N CYS A 531 -5.74 -30.49 -8.20
CA CYS A 531 -4.45 -30.65 -8.86
C CYS A 531 -3.47 -31.45 -7.99
N GLY A 532 -3.46 -31.23 -6.67
CA GLY A 532 -2.67 -32.01 -5.71
C GLY A 532 -3.06 -33.49 -5.69
N CYS A 533 -4.36 -33.79 -5.64
CA CYS A 533 -4.87 -35.16 -5.73
C CYS A 533 -4.44 -35.83 -7.05
N TYR A 534 -4.54 -35.11 -8.16
CA TYR A 534 -4.11 -35.62 -9.47
C TYR A 534 -2.60 -35.86 -9.52
N ASP A 535 -1.79 -35.00 -8.90
CA ASP A 535 -0.33 -35.18 -8.84
C ASP A 535 0.06 -36.45 -8.08
N VAL A 536 -0.59 -36.72 -6.94
CA VAL A 536 -0.33 -37.95 -6.16
C VAL A 536 -0.74 -39.20 -6.94
N LEU A 537 -1.95 -39.20 -7.50
CA LEU A 537 -2.55 -40.40 -8.07
C LEU A 537 -2.00 -40.74 -9.46
N TYR A 538 -1.69 -39.72 -10.28
CA TYR A 538 -1.39 -39.91 -11.70
C TYR A 538 -0.06 -39.32 -12.13
N ALA A 539 0.19 -38.02 -11.90
CA ALA A 539 1.32 -37.33 -12.54
C ALA A 539 2.67 -37.61 -11.89
N LYS A 540 2.70 -37.87 -10.57
CA LYS A 540 3.89 -38.16 -9.75
C LYS A 540 5.03 -37.16 -9.93
N LYS A 541 4.72 -35.86 -10.09
CA LYS A 541 5.72 -34.78 -10.23
C LYS A 541 6.27 -34.29 -8.89
N GLY A 542 5.57 -34.56 -7.78
CA GLY A 542 6.03 -34.21 -6.43
C GLY A 542 5.64 -32.81 -5.96
N TYR A 543 4.75 -32.12 -6.68
CA TYR A 543 4.23 -30.81 -6.30
C TYR A 543 3.10 -30.89 -5.26
N TYR A 544 2.50 -32.07 -5.06
CA TYR A 544 1.36 -32.28 -4.18
C TYR A 544 1.49 -31.68 -2.78
N ILE A 545 2.70 -31.70 -2.17
CA ILE A 545 2.94 -31.11 -0.84
C ILE A 545 2.61 -29.62 -0.86
N TYR A 546 3.21 -28.90 -1.82
CA TYR A 546 2.96 -27.47 -2.01
C TYR A 546 1.48 -27.21 -2.37
N LEU A 547 0.92 -28.00 -3.29
CA LEU A 547 -0.47 -27.82 -3.75
C LEU A 547 -1.49 -28.01 -2.61
N PHE A 548 -1.34 -29.03 -1.76
CA PHE A 548 -2.25 -29.23 -0.63
C PHE A 548 -2.16 -28.09 0.39
N ILE A 549 -0.94 -27.69 0.75
CA ILE A 549 -0.73 -26.62 1.73
C ILE A 549 -1.23 -25.27 1.19
N GLN A 550 -0.94 -24.94 -0.07
CA GLN A 550 -1.41 -23.72 -0.71
C GLN A 550 -2.93 -23.72 -0.89
N GLY A 551 -3.50 -24.83 -1.32
CA GLY A 551 -4.95 -24.98 -1.47
C GLY A 551 -5.68 -24.81 -0.14
N LEU A 552 -5.14 -25.37 0.95
CA LEU A 552 -5.65 -25.17 2.30
C LEU A 552 -5.58 -23.70 2.73
N ALA A 553 -4.48 -22.99 2.44
CA ALA A 553 -4.36 -21.56 2.75
C ALA A 553 -5.46 -20.73 2.05
N PHE A 554 -5.78 -21.02 0.78
CA PHE A 554 -6.91 -20.39 0.09
C PHE A 554 -8.25 -20.69 0.76
N LEU A 555 -8.48 -21.92 1.23
CA LEU A 555 -9.71 -22.26 1.94
C LEU A 555 -9.80 -21.57 3.30
N VAL A 556 -8.72 -21.51 4.08
CA VAL A 556 -8.67 -20.81 5.38
C VAL A 556 -9.07 -19.34 5.23
N VAL A 557 -8.50 -18.65 4.24
CA VAL A 557 -8.87 -17.26 3.92
C VAL A 557 -10.29 -17.16 3.34
N GLY A 558 -10.67 -18.11 2.49
CA GLY A 558 -12.00 -18.25 1.89
C GLY A 558 -13.12 -18.34 2.93
N PHE A 559 -12.88 -19.10 4.00
CA PHE A 559 -13.81 -19.28 5.12
C PHE A 559 -13.64 -18.25 6.25
N GLU A 560 -12.94 -17.14 6.00
CA GLU A 560 -12.77 -16.02 6.96
C GLU A 560 -12.03 -16.37 8.26
N TYR A 561 -11.20 -17.42 8.28
CA TYR A 561 -10.37 -17.75 9.45
C TYR A 561 -9.09 -16.88 9.56
N ILE A 562 -9.15 -15.63 9.10
CA ILE A 562 -8.02 -14.69 9.13
C ILE A 562 -8.47 -13.27 9.48
N GLY A 563 -7.69 -12.59 10.32
CA GLY A 563 -8.04 -11.29 10.91
C GLY A 563 -8.65 -11.43 12.31
N THR A 564 -9.15 -10.33 12.86
CA THR A 564 -9.59 -10.24 14.26
C THR A 564 -11.02 -10.71 14.53
N ARG A 565 -11.78 -10.99 13.48
CA ARG A 565 -13.14 -11.53 13.56
C ARG A 565 -13.18 -12.87 12.83
N PRO A 566 -12.82 -14.00 13.47
CA PRO A 566 -13.20 -15.31 12.91
C PRO A 566 -14.73 -15.39 12.83
N PRO A 567 -15.30 -16.15 11.89
CA PRO A 567 -16.75 -16.31 11.79
C PRO A 567 -17.29 -16.77 13.15
N SER A 568 -18.17 -15.97 13.76
CA SER A 568 -18.88 -16.40 14.95
C SER A 568 -19.71 -17.64 14.58
N ALA A 569 -19.42 -18.74 15.26
CA ALA A 569 -20.34 -19.86 15.36
C ALA A 569 -21.52 -19.40 16.24
N GLU A 570 -22.44 -18.64 15.63
CA GLU A 570 -23.81 -18.51 16.14
C GLU A 570 -24.64 -19.71 15.68
#